data_AF-A0A7X8JL48-F1
#
_entry.id   AF-A0A7X8JL48-F1
#
_cell.length_a   1.000
_cell.length_b   1.000
_cell.length_c   1.000
_cell.angle_alpha   90.00
_cell.angle_beta   90.00
_cell.angle_gamma   90.00
#
_symmetry.space_group_name_H-M   'P 1'
#
loop_
_entity.id
_entity.type
_entity.pdbx_description
1 polymer ?
#
loop_
_entity_poly.entity_id
_entity_poly.type
_entity_poly.pdbx_seq_one_letter_code
_entity_poly.pdbx_strand_id
1 'polypeptide(L)'
;METLFNQLCDKFPDFEESLNVFSEKEKLIIFEKNKNLKNETEFTSTLAELDFGRLFNKLGFDLEYDKPYNKQTPDWTISIGDSIAICEVYRLGKSKKDQIMFEYISRLTKKARELQFNYIIKLKILNADFDTSDEKLFSIVQNLKNWLSSSPKEIGDELLIEHSIEFTIKKINTNSKHLICYSYRLIEFKPEKIIQLDY
;
A
#
# COMPACT_ATOMS: atom_id res chain seq x y z
N MET A 1 -7.77 -26.42 12.78
CA MET A 1 -7.47 -26.14 11.36
C MET A 1 -7.55 -24.64 11.21
N GLU A 2 -6.43 -24.00 10.88
CA GLU A 2 -6.39 -22.55 10.75
C GLU A 2 -7.13 -22.13 9.48
N THR A 3 -7.99 -21.12 9.56
CA THR A 3 -8.74 -20.62 8.40
C THR A 3 -7.80 -19.85 7.47
N LEU A 4 -8.12 -19.78 6.19
CA LEU A 4 -7.38 -18.94 5.24
C LEU A 4 -7.28 -17.49 5.73
N PHE A 5 -8.37 -16.98 6.34
CA PHE A 5 -8.39 -15.65 6.94
C PHE A 5 -7.34 -15.49 8.05
N ASN A 6 -7.21 -16.44 8.98
CA ASN A 6 -6.21 -16.37 10.04
C ASN A 6 -4.78 -16.40 9.47
N GLN A 7 -4.51 -17.27 8.50
CA GLN A 7 -3.21 -17.32 7.81
C GLN A 7 -2.84 -15.99 7.14
N LEU A 8 -3.85 -15.30 6.59
CA LEU A 8 -3.67 -14.00 5.97
C LEU A 8 -3.48 -12.89 7.02
N CYS A 9 -4.21 -12.91 8.13
CA CYS A 9 -3.97 -11.99 9.25
C CYS A 9 -2.54 -12.13 9.81
N ASP A 10 -2.01 -13.35 9.92
CA ASP A 10 -0.61 -13.55 10.33
C ASP A 10 0.39 -12.95 9.34
N LYS A 11 0.09 -13.03 8.03
CA LYS A 11 0.89 -12.40 6.98
C LYS A 11 0.81 -10.86 7.02
N PHE A 12 -0.32 -10.33 7.48
CA PHE A 12 -0.63 -8.90 7.55
C PHE A 12 -1.05 -8.50 8.98
N PRO A 13 -0.11 -8.50 9.95
CA PRO A 13 -0.44 -8.37 11.39
C PRO A 13 -1.10 -7.03 11.74
N ASP A 14 -0.89 -6.00 10.91
CA ASP A 14 -1.47 -4.67 11.11
C ASP A 14 -2.90 -4.57 10.55
N PHE A 15 -3.49 -5.66 10.05
CA PHE A 15 -4.83 -5.65 9.46
C PHE A 15 -5.89 -5.15 10.45
N GLU A 16 -5.95 -5.73 11.65
CA GLU A 16 -6.96 -5.32 12.64
C GLU A 16 -6.77 -3.87 13.07
N GLU A 17 -5.52 -3.45 13.31
CA GLU A 17 -5.20 -2.06 13.65
C GLU A 17 -5.62 -1.11 12.52
N SER A 18 -5.45 -1.52 11.26
CA SER A 18 -5.83 -0.73 10.10
C SER A 18 -7.32 -0.40 10.05
N LEU A 19 -8.15 -1.21 10.71
CA LEU A 19 -9.60 -1.01 10.74
C LEU A 19 -10.04 0.04 11.76
N ASN A 20 -9.16 0.46 12.68
CA ASN A 20 -9.52 1.37 13.78
C ASN A 20 -9.99 2.76 13.35
N VAL A 21 -9.76 3.14 12.09
CA VAL A 21 -10.23 4.42 11.54
C VAL A 21 -11.68 4.36 11.04
N PHE A 22 -12.26 3.16 10.93
CA PHE A 22 -13.63 2.94 10.47
C PHE A 22 -14.59 2.78 11.65
N SER A 23 -15.88 2.97 11.39
CA SER A 23 -16.94 2.72 12.38
C SER A 23 -17.05 1.23 12.70
N GLU A 24 -17.55 0.89 13.90
CA GLU A 24 -17.75 -0.52 14.31
C GLU A 24 -18.63 -1.30 13.33
N LYS A 25 -19.62 -0.63 12.72
CA LYS A 25 -20.46 -1.22 11.68
C LYS A 25 -19.63 -1.65 10.47
N GLU A 26 -18.77 -0.78 9.96
CA GLU A 26 -17.92 -1.07 8.81
C GLU A 26 -16.90 -2.15 9.15
N LYS A 27 -16.28 -2.10 10.34
CA LYS A 27 -15.36 -3.14 10.82
C LYS A 27 -16.01 -4.52 10.73
N LEU A 28 -17.24 -4.66 11.23
CA LEU A 28 -17.97 -5.93 11.19
C LEU A 28 -18.22 -6.41 9.75
N ILE A 29 -18.65 -5.53 8.86
CA ILE A 29 -18.87 -5.87 7.44
C ILE A 29 -17.56 -6.35 6.80
N ILE A 30 -16.47 -5.60 7.01
CA ILE A 30 -15.14 -5.93 6.48
C ILE A 30 -14.69 -7.29 7.03
N PHE A 31 -14.80 -7.54 8.33
CA PHE A 31 -14.44 -8.82 8.94
C PHE A 31 -15.23 -9.98 8.33
N GLU A 32 -16.55 -9.86 8.20
CA GLU A 32 -17.39 -10.92 7.65
C GLU A 32 -17.11 -11.16 6.15
N LYS A 33 -16.84 -10.11 5.36
CA LYS A 33 -16.38 -10.25 3.97
C LYS A 33 -15.07 -11.05 3.91
N ASN A 34 -14.10 -10.72 4.77
CA ASN A 34 -12.78 -11.35 4.74
C ASN A 34 -12.76 -12.81 5.24
N LYS A 35 -13.68 -13.20 6.13
CA LYS A 35 -13.84 -14.61 6.57
C LYS A 35 -14.23 -15.56 5.44
N ASN A 36 -14.92 -15.04 4.42
CA ASN A 36 -15.50 -15.83 3.33
C ASN A 36 -14.65 -15.80 2.04
N LEU A 37 -13.42 -15.27 2.11
CA LEU A 37 -12.55 -15.18 0.94
C LEU A 37 -12.06 -16.55 0.51
N LYS A 38 -11.92 -16.72 -0.80
CA LYS A 38 -11.54 -18.00 -1.42
C LYS A 38 -10.04 -18.10 -1.65
N ASN A 39 -9.35 -16.96 -1.70
CA ASN A 39 -7.93 -16.89 -2.03
C ASN A 39 -7.31 -15.58 -1.53
N GLU A 40 -5.98 -15.54 -1.52
CA GLU A 40 -5.18 -14.37 -1.12
C GLU A 40 -5.38 -13.13 -2.01
N THR A 41 -5.73 -13.32 -3.29
CA THR A 41 -5.93 -12.20 -4.21
C THR A 41 -7.14 -11.37 -3.83
N GLU A 42 -8.22 -12.03 -3.40
CA GLU A 42 -9.41 -11.36 -2.86
C GLU A 42 -9.05 -10.57 -1.59
N PHE A 43 -8.30 -11.15 -0.66
CA PHE A 43 -7.85 -10.45 0.56
C PHE A 43 -7.01 -9.21 0.26
N THR A 44 -6.06 -9.35 -0.66
CA THR A 44 -5.21 -8.23 -1.09
C THR A 44 -6.02 -7.15 -1.82
N SER A 45 -7.13 -7.52 -2.45
CA SER A 45 -8.07 -6.55 -3.04
C SER A 45 -8.82 -5.79 -1.95
N THR A 46 -9.32 -6.48 -0.91
CA THR A 46 -9.88 -5.83 0.27
C THR A 46 -8.87 -4.89 0.93
N LEU A 47 -7.60 -5.28 1.08
CA LEU A 47 -6.58 -4.38 1.63
C LEU A 47 -6.41 -3.10 0.81
N ALA A 48 -6.50 -3.20 -0.52
CA ALA A 48 -6.46 -2.04 -1.40
C ALA A 48 -7.72 -1.17 -1.24
N GLU A 49 -8.91 -1.77 -1.17
CA GLU A 49 -10.17 -1.09 -0.86
C GLU A 49 -10.03 -0.29 0.45
N LEU A 50 -9.53 -0.93 1.51
CA LEU A 50 -9.30 -0.30 2.80
C LEU A 50 -8.31 0.86 2.72
N ASP A 51 -7.21 0.72 1.97
CA ASP A 51 -6.25 1.81 1.76
C ASP A 51 -6.92 3.08 1.19
N PHE A 52 -7.86 2.93 0.25
CA PHE A 52 -8.65 4.05 -0.27
C PHE A 52 -9.63 4.59 0.77
N GLY A 53 -10.34 3.73 1.50
CA GLY A 53 -11.22 4.16 2.59
C GLY A 53 -10.47 4.99 3.64
N ARG A 54 -9.28 4.55 4.06
CA ARG A 54 -8.42 5.29 5.00
C ARG A 54 -8.00 6.65 4.45
N LEU A 55 -7.69 6.73 3.15
CA LEU A 55 -7.37 7.99 2.49
C LEU A 55 -8.57 8.95 2.55
N PHE A 56 -9.75 8.49 2.16
CA PHE A 56 -10.96 9.32 2.17
C PHE A 56 -11.34 9.77 3.59
N ASN A 57 -11.22 8.89 4.58
CA ASN A 57 -11.51 9.20 5.98
C ASN A 57 -10.55 10.29 6.48
N LYS A 58 -9.25 10.17 6.15
CA LYS A 58 -8.23 11.17 6.48
C LYS A 58 -8.49 12.53 5.80
N LEU A 59 -9.13 12.54 4.64
CA LEU A 59 -9.55 13.77 3.96
C LEU A 59 -10.82 14.38 4.56
N GLY A 60 -11.44 13.73 5.56
CA GLY A 60 -12.61 14.22 6.26
C GLY A 60 -13.93 13.91 5.56
N PHE A 61 -13.94 12.96 4.62
CA PHE A 61 -15.18 12.50 4.02
C PHE A 61 -15.92 11.53 4.95
N ASP A 62 -17.25 11.61 4.90
CA ASP A 62 -18.13 10.60 5.48
C ASP A 62 -18.29 9.44 4.48
N LEU A 63 -18.12 8.22 4.97
CA LEU A 63 -17.93 7.02 4.16
C LEU A 63 -18.81 5.88 4.67
N GLU A 64 -19.24 5.04 3.74
CA GLU A 64 -19.88 3.77 4.06
C GLU A 64 -19.33 2.67 3.15
N TYR A 65 -18.80 1.62 3.78
CA TYR A 65 -18.27 0.44 3.11
C TYR A 65 -19.37 -0.54 2.67
N ASP A 66 -19.27 -1.08 1.44
CA ASP A 66 -20.19 -2.10 0.88
C ASP A 66 -21.69 -1.74 1.06
N LYS A 67 -22.05 -0.45 0.98
CA LYS A 67 -23.44 0.00 1.13
C LYS A 67 -24.23 -0.18 -0.18
N PRO A 68 -25.37 -0.91 -0.19
CA PRO A 68 -26.16 -1.06 -1.40
C PRO A 68 -26.76 0.26 -1.89
N TYR A 69 -26.60 0.55 -3.18
CA TYR A 69 -27.18 1.69 -3.88
C TYR A 69 -27.71 1.24 -5.26
N ASN A 70 -29.00 1.42 -5.53
CA ASN A 70 -29.64 1.12 -6.83
C ASN A 70 -29.22 -0.24 -7.46
N LYS A 71 -29.32 -1.32 -6.68
CA LYS A 71 -28.96 -2.71 -7.06
C LYS A 71 -27.46 -2.98 -7.24
N GLN A 72 -26.59 -2.02 -6.94
CA GLN A 72 -25.15 -2.19 -6.90
C GLN A 72 -24.66 -2.08 -5.45
N THR A 73 -23.49 -2.65 -5.18
CA THR A 73 -22.83 -2.57 -3.87
C THR A 73 -21.39 -2.14 -4.13
N PRO A 74 -21.12 -0.83 -4.14
CA PRO A 74 -19.77 -0.34 -4.33
C PRO A 74 -18.90 -0.57 -3.11
N ASP A 75 -17.59 -0.62 -3.34
CA ASP A 75 -16.60 -0.76 -2.26
C ASP A 75 -16.73 0.38 -1.25
N TRP A 76 -16.87 1.62 -1.75
CA TRP A 76 -17.12 2.80 -0.91
C TRP A 76 -18.23 3.68 -1.47
N THR A 77 -19.07 4.16 -0.57
CA THR A 77 -19.97 5.30 -0.80
C THR A 77 -19.44 6.51 -0.04
N ILE A 78 -19.34 7.66 -0.70
CA ILE A 78 -18.80 8.90 -0.15
C ILE A 78 -19.88 9.98 -0.15
N SER A 79 -20.19 10.55 1.01
CA SER A 79 -21.12 11.69 1.12
C SER A 79 -20.37 13.00 0.87
N ILE A 80 -20.86 13.80 -0.09
CA ILE A 80 -20.28 15.10 -0.47
C ILE A 80 -21.40 16.15 -0.47
N GLY A 81 -21.62 16.77 0.71
CA GLY A 81 -22.77 17.65 0.90
C GLY A 81 -24.08 16.87 0.74
N ASP A 82 -24.95 17.33 -0.18
CA ASP A 82 -26.21 16.65 -0.51
C ASP A 82 -26.05 15.58 -1.62
N SER A 83 -24.83 15.40 -2.13
CA SER A 83 -24.53 14.46 -3.20
C SER A 83 -23.86 13.20 -2.67
N ILE A 84 -24.00 12.10 -3.42
CA ILE A 84 -23.34 10.83 -3.15
C ILE A 84 -22.39 10.51 -4.31
N ALA A 85 -21.15 10.19 -3.99
CA ALA A 85 -20.19 9.61 -4.92
C ALA A 85 -20.02 8.11 -4.64
N ILE A 86 -20.04 7.32 -5.70
CA ILE A 86 -19.82 5.87 -5.66
C ILE A 86 -18.38 5.59 -6.09
N CYS A 87 -17.65 4.81 -5.32
CA CYS A 87 -16.25 4.48 -5.57
C CYS A 87 -16.04 2.96 -5.64
N GLU A 88 -15.48 2.55 -6.79
CA GLU A 88 -15.06 1.18 -7.09
C GLU A 88 -13.54 1.15 -7.16
N VAL A 89 -12.92 0.31 -6.34
CA VAL A 89 -11.46 0.24 -6.19
C VAL A 89 -10.92 -0.88 -7.07
N TYR A 90 -10.35 -0.49 -8.21
CA TYR A 90 -9.67 -1.43 -9.09
C TYR A 90 -8.17 -1.43 -8.82
N ARG A 91 -7.63 -2.61 -8.49
CA ARG A 91 -6.19 -2.83 -8.53
C ARG A 91 -5.70 -2.83 -9.97
N LEU A 92 -4.92 -1.80 -10.33
CA LEU A 92 -4.15 -1.79 -11.56
C LEU A 92 -2.98 -2.77 -11.42
N GLY A 93 -2.78 -3.58 -12.45
CA GLY A 93 -1.82 -4.69 -12.39
C GLY A 93 -2.37 -5.94 -11.70
N LYS A 94 -3.42 -6.54 -12.28
CA LYS A 94 -3.91 -7.87 -11.88
C LYS A 94 -3.00 -9.01 -12.36
N SER A 95 -1.94 -8.71 -13.11
CA SER A 95 -1.05 -9.76 -13.58
C SER A 95 -0.27 -10.33 -12.40
N LYS A 96 0.05 -11.63 -12.46
CA LYS A 96 0.92 -12.28 -11.48
C LYS A 96 2.27 -11.53 -11.32
N LYS A 97 2.76 -10.93 -12.41
CA LYS A 97 4.00 -10.14 -12.40
C LYS A 97 3.88 -8.89 -11.55
N ASP A 98 2.78 -8.14 -11.69
CA ASP A 98 2.52 -6.93 -10.91
C ASP A 98 2.34 -7.25 -9.42
N GLN A 99 1.68 -8.36 -9.11
CA GLN A 99 1.56 -8.84 -7.74
C GLN A 99 2.92 -9.20 -7.13
N ILE A 100 3.76 -9.97 -7.84
CA ILE A 100 5.12 -10.30 -7.38
C ILE A 100 5.93 -9.02 -7.14
N MET A 101 5.84 -8.05 -8.06
CA MET A 101 6.52 -6.76 -7.91
C MET A 101 6.04 -6.00 -6.68
N PHE A 102 4.71 -5.97 -6.44
CA PHE A 102 4.13 -5.32 -5.28
C PHE A 102 4.59 -5.96 -3.97
N GLU A 103 4.52 -7.29 -3.88
CA GLU A 103 4.97 -8.04 -2.71
C GLU A 103 6.46 -7.81 -2.46
N TYR A 104 7.26 -7.80 -3.52
CA TYR A 104 8.69 -7.52 -3.45
C TYR A 104 8.98 -6.11 -2.91
N ILE A 105 8.35 -5.07 -3.48
CA ILE A 105 8.51 -3.69 -3.01
C ILE A 105 8.09 -3.58 -1.54
N SER A 106 6.96 -4.19 -1.15
CA SER A 106 6.48 -4.17 0.23
C SER A 106 7.53 -4.76 1.19
N ARG A 107 8.05 -5.95 0.87
CA ARG A 107 9.10 -6.62 1.66
C ARG A 107 10.38 -5.80 1.72
N LEU A 108 10.83 -5.25 0.60
CA LEU A 108 12.02 -4.39 0.53
C LEU A 108 11.84 -3.14 1.39
N THR A 109 10.69 -2.48 1.30
CA THR A 109 10.39 -1.26 2.07
C THR A 109 10.36 -1.57 3.56
N LYS A 110 9.74 -2.69 3.97
CA LYS A 110 9.71 -3.17 5.36
C LYS A 110 11.14 -3.40 5.88
N LYS A 111 11.94 -4.16 5.14
CA LYS A 111 13.34 -4.46 5.51
C LYS A 111 14.23 -3.22 5.54
N ALA A 112 14.02 -2.27 4.65
CA ALA A 112 14.71 -0.98 4.70
C ALA A 112 14.36 -0.21 5.98
N ARG A 113 13.08 -0.17 6.38
CA ARG A 113 12.63 0.53 7.61
C ARG A 113 13.19 -0.06 8.90
N GLU A 114 13.61 -1.33 8.89
CA GLU A 114 14.32 -1.96 10.03
C GLU A 114 15.72 -1.35 10.26
N LEU A 115 16.28 -0.64 9.27
CA LEU A 115 17.57 0.04 9.40
C LEU A 115 17.47 1.29 10.30
N GLN A 116 18.45 1.45 11.19
CA GLN A 116 18.50 2.53 12.18
C GLN A 116 19.20 3.78 11.62
N PHE A 117 18.58 4.44 10.63
CA PHE A 117 19.05 5.71 10.08
C PHE A 117 17.98 6.78 10.14
N ASN A 118 18.39 8.03 10.32
CA ASN A 118 17.51 9.18 10.50
C ASN A 118 17.13 9.85 9.16
N TYR A 119 16.82 9.06 8.12
CA TYR A 119 16.50 9.58 6.79
C TYR A 119 15.06 9.26 6.38
N ILE A 120 14.53 10.07 5.47
CA ILE A 120 13.36 9.72 4.67
C ILE A 120 13.85 9.51 3.25
N ILE A 121 13.66 8.29 2.75
CA ILE A 121 14.13 7.86 1.43
C ILE A 121 12.97 7.49 0.53
N LYS A 122 13.07 7.92 -0.72
CA LYS A 122 12.22 7.49 -1.83
C LYS A 122 12.86 6.26 -2.47
N LEU A 123 12.07 5.22 -2.69
CA LEU A 123 12.39 4.07 -3.53
C LEU A 123 11.71 4.24 -4.89
N LYS A 124 12.44 3.97 -5.97
CA LYS A 124 11.94 3.89 -7.34
C LYS A 124 12.48 2.64 -8.02
N ILE A 125 11.59 1.91 -8.68
CA ILE A 125 11.94 0.79 -9.56
C ILE A 125 12.04 1.36 -10.99
N LEU A 126 13.20 1.22 -11.62
CA LEU A 126 13.48 1.74 -12.97
C LEU A 126 13.23 0.70 -14.05
N ASN A 127 13.44 -0.58 -13.74
CA ASN A 127 13.21 -1.70 -14.63
C ASN A 127 12.33 -2.73 -13.92
N ALA A 128 11.24 -3.18 -14.56
CA ALA A 128 10.33 -4.17 -13.99
C ALA A 128 10.80 -5.63 -14.21
N ASP A 129 11.84 -5.84 -15.02
CA ASP A 129 12.44 -7.15 -15.31
C ASP A 129 13.72 -7.35 -14.49
N PHE A 130 13.59 -7.38 -13.17
CA PHE A 130 14.71 -7.68 -12.27
C PHE A 130 14.37 -8.81 -11.32
N ASP A 131 15.42 -9.46 -10.81
CA ASP A 131 15.30 -10.60 -9.91
C ASP A 131 14.60 -10.21 -8.60
N THR A 132 13.46 -10.83 -8.30
CA THR A 132 12.67 -10.62 -7.09
C THR A 132 12.96 -11.66 -6.00
N SER A 133 14.07 -12.38 -6.09
CA SER A 133 14.50 -13.37 -5.10
C SER A 133 14.86 -12.76 -3.73
N ASP A 134 14.86 -13.60 -2.71
CA ASP A 134 15.22 -13.21 -1.33
C ASP A 134 16.71 -12.86 -1.21
N GLU A 135 17.57 -13.56 -1.95
CA GLU A 135 18.99 -13.25 -2.06
C GLU A 135 19.19 -11.84 -2.62
N LYS A 136 18.42 -11.50 -3.67
CA LYS A 136 18.46 -10.18 -4.27
C LYS A 136 17.98 -9.11 -3.32
N LEU A 137 16.85 -9.34 -2.66
CA LEU A 137 16.33 -8.45 -1.62
C LEU A 137 17.37 -8.18 -0.53
N PHE A 138 18.02 -9.24 -0.02
CA PHE A 138 19.06 -9.11 0.99
C PHE A 138 20.23 -8.27 0.49
N SER A 139 20.73 -8.54 -0.73
CA SER A 139 21.82 -7.78 -1.35
C SER A 139 21.49 -6.29 -1.46
N ILE A 140 20.29 -5.95 -1.92
CA ILE A 140 19.83 -4.55 -2.03
C ILE A 140 19.78 -3.86 -0.67
N VAL A 141 19.25 -4.52 0.36
CA VAL A 141 19.20 -3.96 1.72
C VAL A 141 20.60 -3.75 2.29
N GLN A 142 21.55 -4.67 2.04
CA GLN A 142 22.94 -4.48 2.46
C GLN A 142 23.62 -3.32 1.72
N ASN A 143 23.39 -3.18 0.41
CA ASN A 143 23.91 -2.05 -0.37
C ASN A 143 23.35 -0.71 0.14
N LEU A 144 22.05 -0.66 0.44
CA LEU A 144 21.43 0.51 1.04
C LEU A 144 22.05 0.83 2.41
N LYS A 145 22.21 -0.17 3.28
CA LYS A 145 22.84 -0.01 4.59
C LYS A 145 24.27 0.50 4.50
N ASN A 146 25.08 -0.10 3.63
CA ASN A 146 26.47 0.30 3.41
C ASN A 146 26.56 1.73 2.89
N TRP A 147 25.72 2.09 1.92
CA TRP A 147 25.64 3.45 1.41
C TRP A 147 25.28 4.44 2.51
N LEU A 148 24.22 4.20 3.29
CA LEU A 148 23.81 5.07 4.39
C LEU A 148 24.86 5.17 5.52
N SER A 149 25.76 4.20 5.63
CA SER A 149 26.81 4.17 6.67
C SER A 149 28.13 4.81 6.25
N SER A 150 28.39 4.95 4.94
CA SER A 150 29.72 5.35 4.45
C SER A 150 30.04 6.82 4.72
N SER A 151 29.03 7.69 4.66
CA SER A 151 29.13 9.12 4.91
C SER A 151 27.75 9.69 5.24
N PRO A 152 27.68 10.84 5.93
CA PRO A 152 26.44 11.61 6.01
C PRO A 152 25.89 11.84 4.60
N LYS A 153 24.56 11.74 4.46
CA LYS A 153 23.88 11.96 3.18
C LYS A 153 23.18 13.30 3.17
N GLU A 154 23.21 13.93 2.00
CA GLU A 154 22.52 15.18 1.72
C GLU A 154 21.17 14.92 1.06
N ILE A 155 20.27 15.89 1.15
CA ILE A 155 18.98 15.82 0.47
C ILE A 155 19.24 15.82 -1.04
N GLY A 156 18.69 14.84 -1.75
CA GLY A 156 18.92 14.65 -3.17
C GLY A 156 19.98 13.59 -3.49
N ASP A 157 20.74 13.11 -2.51
CA ASP A 157 21.70 12.01 -2.73
C ASP A 157 20.97 10.76 -3.24
N GLU A 158 21.59 10.10 -4.23
CA GLU A 158 21.04 8.94 -4.91
C GLU A 158 21.94 7.71 -4.76
N LEU A 159 21.29 6.55 -4.62
CA LEU A 159 21.90 5.24 -4.73
C LEU A 159 21.20 4.48 -5.84
N LEU A 160 21.94 4.22 -6.92
CA LEU A 160 21.51 3.38 -8.01
C LEU A 160 22.09 1.98 -7.84
N ILE A 161 21.23 0.97 -7.74
CA ILE A 161 21.63 -0.44 -7.65
C ILE A 161 21.27 -1.11 -8.96
N GLU A 162 22.31 -1.55 -9.67
CA GLU A 162 22.20 -2.37 -10.89
C GLU A 162 21.24 -1.81 -11.95
N HIS A 163 21.19 -0.49 -12.08
CA HIS A 163 20.31 0.23 -13.02
C HIS A 163 18.82 -0.11 -12.91
N SER A 164 18.41 -0.77 -11.82
CA SER A 164 17.06 -1.32 -11.66
C SER A 164 16.34 -0.67 -10.48
N ILE A 165 17.08 -0.26 -9.45
CA ILE A 165 16.54 0.30 -8.22
C ILE A 165 17.28 1.58 -7.87
N GLU A 166 16.51 2.63 -7.59
CA GLU A 166 17.01 3.92 -7.16
C GLU A 166 16.45 4.25 -5.77
N PHE A 167 17.34 4.63 -4.86
CA PHE A 167 16.98 5.28 -3.61
C PHE A 167 17.41 6.73 -3.63
N THR A 168 16.56 7.65 -3.20
CA THR A 168 16.89 9.08 -3.09
C THR A 168 16.61 9.58 -1.68
N ILE A 169 17.55 10.32 -1.07
CA ILE A 169 17.28 11.04 0.17
C ILE A 169 16.32 12.20 -0.11
N LYS A 170 15.19 12.22 0.59
CA LYS A 170 14.20 13.30 0.48
C LYS A 170 14.18 14.21 1.67
N LYS A 171 14.56 13.71 2.84
CA LYS A 171 14.63 14.50 4.07
C LYS A 171 15.57 13.84 5.08
N ILE A 172 16.21 14.66 5.90
CA ILE A 172 16.92 14.22 7.11
C ILE A 172 15.99 14.47 8.30
N ASN A 173 15.68 13.43 9.07
CA ASN A 173 14.77 13.48 10.20
C ASN A 173 15.55 13.58 11.51
N THR A 174 15.78 14.79 12.01
CA THR A 174 16.54 15.01 13.25
C THR A 174 15.90 14.40 14.51
N ASN A 175 14.60 14.10 14.46
CA ASN A 175 13.81 13.69 15.63
C ASN A 175 13.58 12.18 15.72
N SER A 176 14.11 11.39 14.79
CA SER A 176 13.91 9.94 14.75
C SER A 176 15.17 9.24 14.27
N LYS A 177 15.43 8.04 14.81
CA LYS A 177 16.49 7.15 14.32
C LYS A 177 15.97 6.10 13.33
N HIS A 178 14.71 6.21 12.91
CA HIS A 178 14.07 5.25 12.03
C HIS A 178 14.09 5.72 10.58
N LEU A 179 14.48 4.79 9.69
CA LEU A 179 14.48 5.04 8.26
C LEU A 179 13.04 4.98 7.76
N ILE A 180 12.56 6.06 7.15
CA ILE A 180 11.26 6.04 6.46
C ILE A 180 11.54 5.78 4.98
N CYS A 181 11.25 4.57 4.52
CA CYS A 181 11.27 4.23 3.11
C CYS A 181 9.86 4.25 2.52
N TYR A 182 9.66 4.92 1.39
CA TYR A 182 8.41 4.89 0.64
C TYR A 182 8.68 4.73 -0.86
N SER A 183 7.85 3.95 -1.54
CA SER A 183 7.78 3.91 -3.00
C SER A 183 6.57 4.70 -3.46
N TYR A 184 6.64 5.36 -4.62
CA TYR A 184 5.43 5.90 -5.23
C TYR A 184 4.55 4.72 -5.60
N ARG A 185 3.47 4.56 -4.83
CA ARG A 185 2.24 3.99 -5.36
C ARG A 185 1.84 4.92 -6.50
N LEU A 186 2.07 4.52 -7.74
CA LEU A 186 1.35 5.13 -8.85
C LEU A 186 -0.12 4.79 -8.60
N ILE A 187 -0.85 5.71 -7.97
CA ILE A 187 -2.28 5.81 -8.21
C ILE A 187 -2.33 6.31 -9.66
N GLU A 188 -2.32 5.36 -10.60
CA GLU A 188 -2.62 5.66 -11.99
C GLU A 188 -4.09 6.03 -12.05
N PHE A 189 -4.34 7.32 -11.88
CA PHE A 189 -5.62 7.92 -12.13
C PHE A 189 -5.84 7.96 -13.64
N LYS A 190 -6.85 7.24 -14.13
CA LYS A 190 -7.30 7.29 -15.53
C LYS A 190 -8.53 8.19 -15.59
N PRO A 191 -8.38 9.48 -15.95
CA PRO A 191 -9.49 10.44 -15.95
C PRO A 191 -10.67 9.95 -16.79
N GLU A 192 -10.39 9.21 -17.87
CA GLU A 192 -11.40 8.62 -18.76
C GLU A 192 -12.33 7.58 -18.10
N LYS A 193 -12.03 7.14 -16.87
CA LYS A 193 -12.89 6.22 -16.11
C LYS A 193 -13.74 6.90 -15.05
N ILE A 194 -13.63 8.21 -14.87
CA ILE A 194 -14.61 8.96 -14.08
C ILE A 194 -15.87 9.07 -14.92
N ILE A 195 -16.92 8.39 -14.48
CA ILE A 195 -18.26 8.51 -15.05
C ILE A 195 -19.08 9.29 -14.04
N GLN A 196 -19.52 10.49 -14.42
CA GLN A 196 -20.60 11.16 -13.71
C GLN A 196 -21.89 10.44 -14.09
N LEU A 197 -22.55 9.84 -13.10
CA LEU A 197 -23.87 9.25 -13.30
C LEU A 197 -24.89 10.39 -13.26
N ASP A 198 -25.47 10.71 -14.41
CA ASP A 198 -26.64 11.60 -14.47
C ASP A 198 -27.85 10.82 -13.95
N TYR A 199 -28.45 11.31 -12.86
CA TYR A 199 -29.70 10.80 -12.30
C TYR A 199 -30.84 11.79 -12.54
#